data_AF-A0A818XWE9-F1
#
_entry.id   AF-A0A818XWE9-F1
#
_cell.length_a   1.000
_cell.length_b   1.000
_cell.length_c   1.000
_cell.angle_alpha   90.00
_cell.angle_beta   90.00
_cell.angle_gamma   90.00
#
_symmetry.space_group_name_H-M   'P 1'
#
loop_
_entity.id
_entity.type
_entity.pdbx_description
1 polymer ?
#
loop_
_entity_poly.entity_id
_entity_poly.type
_entity_poly.pdbx_seq_one_letter_code
_entity_poly.pdbx_strand_id
1 'polypeptide(L)'
;ILVDMCWMPSISVFVILTIHSVYLYDPMKSQPNLPVKIDAIQPLDRSHVLASISPFERDIYINYHKGVHLDQYRVSLTSQWSLEKRYSKADCCEAKDIGMRDVRCDSQYICLSIMQQDDLKWRLDIMSRDMKRIRRGTVMDAGENQHKFFSMLIPLHDQRWLFVNWHTNKLWMVDQQGKTKLIKETKIRNIRNVCISPNGSYMAIRTEKPTALKLYKLD
;
A
#
# COMPACT_ATOMS: atom_id res chain seq x y z
N ILE A 1 -4.91 -16.14 -4.96
CA ILE A 1 -4.87 -15.48 -3.63
C ILE A 1 -4.97 -13.98 -3.88
N LEU A 2 -5.99 -13.32 -3.31
CA LEU A 2 -6.09 -11.87 -3.29
C LEU A 2 -4.98 -11.31 -2.41
N VAL A 3 -4.20 -10.37 -2.93
CA VAL A 3 -3.10 -9.72 -2.21
C VAL A 3 -3.53 -8.34 -1.76
N ASP A 4 -4.04 -7.54 -2.69
CA ASP A 4 -4.40 -6.15 -2.45
C ASP A 4 -5.50 -5.72 -3.44
N MET A 5 -6.12 -4.58 -3.18
CA MET A 5 -7.13 -4.00 -4.06
C MET A 5 -7.21 -2.50 -3.85
N CYS A 6 -7.43 -1.75 -4.93
CA CYS A 6 -7.66 -0.31 -4.85
C CYS A 6 -8.82 0.12 -5.76
N TRP A 7 -9.42 1.25 -5.43
CA TRP A 7 -10.37 1.95 -6.29
C TRP A 7 -9.62 2.95 -7.16
N MET A 8 -9.84 2.91 -8.47
CA MET A 8 -9.26 3.87 -9.42
C MET A 8 -10.33 4.88 -9.85
N PRO A 9 -10.37 6.09 -9.26
CA PRO A 9 -11.47 7.03 -9.47
C PRO A 9 -11.58 7.54 -10.91
N SER A 10 -10.46 7.63 -11.64
CA SER A 10 -10.41 8.24 -12.97
C SER A 10 -11.22 7.51 -14.04
N ILE A 11 -11.48 6.21 -13.83
CA ILE A 11 -12.25 5.35 -14.74
C ILE A 11 -13.31 4.52 -14.01
N SER A 12 -13.54 4.81 -12.71
CA SER A 12 -14.56 4.18 -11.88
C SER A 12 -14.51 2.65 -11.82
N VAL A 13 -13.31 2.07 -11.65
CA VAL A 13 -13.12 0.62 -11.52
C VAL A 13 -12.36 0.23 -10.26
N PHE A 14 -12.59 -0.98 -9.78
CA PHE A 14 -11.71 -1.63 -8.83
C PHE A 14 -10.57 -2.33 -9.56
N VAL A 15 -9.36 -2.17 -9.03
CA VAL A 15 -8.17 -2.87 -9.48
C VAL A 15 -7.80 -3.90 -8.44
N ILE A 16 -7.80 -5.16 -8.84
CA ILE A 16 -7.65 -6.31 -7.95
C ILE A 16 -6.28 -6.94 -8.21
N LEU A 17 -5.45 -6.97 -7.17
CA LEU A 17 -4.11 -7.55 -7.21
C LEU A 17 -4.15 -8.96 -6.64
N THR A 18 -3.67 -9.92 -7.42
CA THR A 18 -3.32 -11.26 -6.94
C THR A 18 -1.82 -11.44 -6.93
N ILE A 19 -1.33 -12.55 -6.39
CA ILE A 19 0.12 -12.84 -6.34
C ILE A 19 0.81 -12.83 -7.72
N HIS A 20 0.10 -13.06 -8.83
CA HIS A 20 0.69 -13.19 -10.17
C HIS A 20 -0.03 -12.39 -11.28
N SER A 21 -1.17 -11.78 -10.97
CA SER A 21 -2.04 -11.17 -11.98
C SER A 21 -2.77 -9.96 -11.40
N VAL A 22 -3.14 -9.03 -12.29
CA VAL A 22 -3.99 -7.88 -11.98
C VAL A 22 -5.27 -7.97 -12.78
N TYR A 23 -6.39 -7.59 -12.17
CA TYR A 23 -7.70 -7.61 -12.78
C TYR A 23 -8.42 -6.28 -12.59
N LEU A 24 -9.30 -5.93 -13.53
CA LEU A 24 -10.24 -4.83 -13.44
C LEU A 24 -11.65 -5.35 -13.16
N TYR A 25 -12.34 -4.72 -12.23
CA TYR A 25 -13.75 -4.96 -11.97
C TYR A 25 -14.52 -3.65 -12.04
N ASP A 26 -15.44 -3.56 -12.98
CA ASP A 26 -16.35 -2.44 -13.15
C ASP A 26 -17.68 -2.77 -12.47
N PRO A 27 -18.03 -2.11 -11.34
CA PRO A 27 -19.26 -2.41 -10.61
C PRO A 27 -20.53 -1.95 -11.35
N MET A 28 -20.41 -1.09 -12.36
CA MET A 28 -21.55 -0.46 -13.05
C MET A 28 -21.99 -1.21 -14.30
N LYS A 29 -21.21 -2.19 -14.79
CA LYS A 29 -21.61 -3.03 -15.92
C LYS A 29 -22.73 -4.00 -15.51
N SER A 30 -23.66 -4.22 -16.45
CA SER A 30 -24.98 -4.82 -16.20
C SER A 30 -25.07 -6.34 -16.45
N GLN A 31 -23.97 -7.04 -16.76
CA GLN A 31 -23.91 -8.47 -17.09
C GLN A 31 -22.72 -9.14 -16.40
N PRO A 32 -22.68 -10.49 -16.21
CA PRO A 32 -22.05 -11.09 -15.03
C PRO A 32 -20.62 -10.58 -14.87
N ASN A 33 -20.46 -9.68 -13.90
CA ASN A 33 -19.29 -8.85 -13.70
C ASN A 33 -18.13 -9.72 -13.18
N LEU A 34 -17.52 -10.51 -14.05
CA LEU A 34 -16.28 -11.18 -13.73
C LEU A 34 -15.14 -10.17 -13.91
N PRO A 35 -14.19 -10.09 -12.96
CA PRO A 35 -13.00 -9.29 -13.14
C PRO A 35 -12.25 -9.67 -14.42
N VAL A 36 -11.90 -8.69 -15.24
CA VAL A 36 -11.16 -8.86 -16.49
C VAL A 36 -9.66 -8.78 -16.21
N LYS A 37 -8.89 -9.77 -16.63
CA LYS A 37 -7.44 -9.79 -16.44
C LYS A 37 -6.77 -8.70 -17.29
N ILE A 38 -5.76 -8.04 -16.73
CA ILE A 38 -4.89 -7.11 -17.45
C ILE A 38 -3.63 -7.85 -17.90
N ASP A 39 -3.54 -8.15 -19.20
CA ASP A 39 -2.37 -8.88 -19.75
C ASP A 39 -1.14 -8.00 -19.98
N ALA A 40 -1.29 -6.67 -19.93
CA ALA A 40 -0.16 -5.74 -20.03
C ALA A 40 0.83 -5.87 -18.85
N ILE A 41 0.36 -6.38 -17.71
CA ILE A 41 1.20 -6.58 -16.52
C ILE A 41 1.73 -8.00 -16.54
N GLN A 42 3.05 -8.11 -16.70
CA GLN A 42 3.76 -9.37 -16.66
C GLN A 42 4.69 -9.38 -15.43
N PRO A 43 4.65 -10.42 -14.58
CA PRO A 43 5.65 -10.62 -13.56
C PRO A 43 7.06 -10.63 -14.19
N LEU A 44 8.04 -10.08 -13.47
CA LEU A 44 9.45 -10.07 -13.91
C LEU A 44 9.95 -11.48 -14.27
N ASP A 45 9.63 -12.43 -13.39
CA ASP A 45 9.80 -13.86 -13.59
C ASP A 45 8.88 -14.61 -12.62
N ARG A 46 8.94 -15.94 -12.63
CA ARG A 46 8.11 -16.81 -11.77
C ARG A 46 8.39 -16.68 -10.26
N SER A 47 9.50 -16.07 -9.86
CA SER A 47 9.89 -15.87 -8.46
C SER A 47 9.45 -14.52 -7.89
N HIS A 48 9.06 -13.59 -8.75
CA HIS A 48 8.58 -12.26 -8.35
C HIS A 48 7.05 -12.25 -8.24
N VAL A 49 6.56 -12.27 -7.00
CA VAL A 49 5.13 -12.15 -6.71
C VAL A 49 4.77 -10.69 -6.41
N LEU A 50 3.56 -10.29 -6.78
CA LEU A 50 3.04 -8.93 -6.54
C LEU A 50 2.71 -8.75 -5.05
N ALA A 51 3.00 -7.58 -4.49
CA ALA A 51 2.89 -7.32 -3.05
C ALA A 51 1.87 -6.23 -2.70
N SER A 52 1.81 -5.14 -3.46
CA SER A 52 0.79 -4.10 -3.25
C SER A 52 0.58 -3.22 -4.46
N ILE A 53 -0.56 -2.53 -4.48
CA ILE A 53 -0.99 -1.68 -5.59
C ILE A 53 -1.59 -0.38 -5.07
N SER A 54 -1.31 0.73 -5.75
CA SER A 54 -1.95 2.01 -5.41
C SER A 54 -2.11 2.92 -6.63
N PRO A 55 -3.28 3.55 -6.80
CA PRO A 55 -3.52 4.46 -7.90
C PRO A 55 -3.15 5.89 -7.53
N PHE A 56 -2.63 6.62 -8.49
CA PHE A 56 -2.43 8.06 -8.42
C PHE A 56 -2.97 8.68 -9.71
N GLU A 57 -4.17 9.26 -9.65
CA GLU A 57 -4.91 9.73 -10.82
C GLU A 57 -5.08 8.61 -11.87
N ARG A 58 -4.42 8.74 -13.03
CA ARG A 58 -4.40 7.77 -14.13
C ARG A 58 -3.20 6.83 -14.08
N ASP A 59 -2.29 7.01 -13.11
CA ASP A 59 -1.15 6.14 -12.91
C ASP A 59 -1.48 5.08 -11.86
N ILE A 60 -0.86 3.90 -11.99
CA ILE A 60 -0.91 2.84 -11.00
C ILE A 60 0.51 2.38 -10.68
N TYR A 61 0.81 2.35 -9.38
CA TYR A 61 2.08 1.86 -8.86
C TYR A 61 1.90 0.45 -8.33
N ILE A 62 2.76 -0.47 -8.78
CA ILE A 62 2.74 -1.87 -8.38
C ILE A 62 4.08 -2.24 -7.75
N ASN A 63 4.04 -2.65 -6.50
CA ASN A 63 5.20 -3.13 -5.77
C ASN A 63 5.31 -4.66 -5.85
N TYR A 64 6.54 -5.15 -5.96
CA TYR A 64 6.85 -6.57 -5.96
C TYR A 64 7.35 -7.01 -4.59
N HIS A 65 7.10 -8.27 -4.26
CA HIS A 65 7.61 -8.89 -3.04
C HIS A 65 9.14 -8.80 -2.99
N LYS A 66 9.69 -8.66 -1.78
CA LYS A 66 11.09 -8.29 -1.50
C LYS A 66 11.47 -6.85 -1.85
N GLY A 67 10.59 -6.06 -2.48
CA GLY A 67 10.79 -4.63 -2.64
C GLY A 67 11.89 -4.24 -3.61
N VAL A 68 12.10 -5.07 -4.63
CA VAL A 68 13.22 -4.91 -5.57
C VAL A 68 12.89 -3.88 -6.65
N HIS A 69 11.61 -3.81 -7.04
CA HIS A 69 11.12 -2.93 -8.09
C HIS A 69 9.75 -2.35 -7.74
N LEU A 70 9.49 -1.17 -8.30
CA LEU A 70 8.18 -0.55 -8.35
C LEU A 70 7.89 -0.19 -9.80
N ASP A 71 6.79 -0.71 -10.33
CA ASP A 71 6.35 -0.39 -11.69
C ASP A 71 5.31 0.71 -11.66
N GLN A 72 5.41 1.65 -12.59
CA GLN A 72 4.40 2.66 -12.87
C GLN A 72 3.74 2.34 -14.22
N TYR A 73 2.44 2.10 -14.19
CA TYR A 73 1.61 1.94 -15.37
C TYR A 73 0.70 3.16 -15.56
N ARG A 74 0.58 3.66 -16.78
CA ARG A 74 -0.44 4.63 -17.15
C ARG A 74 -1.66 3.87 -17.65
N VAL A 75 -2.84 4.29 -17.19
CA VAL A 75 -4.12 3.75 -17.63
C VAL A 75 -4.87 4.80 -18.44
N SER A 76 -5.24 4.45 -19.66
CA SER A 76 -6.07 5.28 -20.53
C SER A 76 -7.55 5.27 -20.09
N LEU A 77 -8.35 6.17 -20.66
CA LEU A 77 -9.80 6.22 -20.41
C LEU A 77 -10.55 4.98 -20.93
N THR A 78 -9.96 4.24 -21.87
CA THR A 78 -10.47 2.96 -22.38
C THR A 78 -9.89 1.76 -21.64
N SER A 79 -9.29 1.98 -20.46
CA SER A 79 -8.71 0.94 -19.61
C SER A 79 -7.57 0.15 -20.25
N GLN A 80 -6.89 0.71 -21.25
CA GLN A 80 -5.61 0.18 -21.74
C GLN A 80 -4.46 0.64 -20.85
N TRP A 81 -3.52 -0.26 -20.59
CA TRP A 81 -2.39 -0.05 -19.67
C TRP A 81 -1.07 -0.02 -20.45
N SER A 82 -0.22 0.97 -20.17
CA SER A 82 1.16 1.06 -20.67
C SER A 82 2.13 1.11 -19.50
N LEU A 83 3.21 0.33 -19.55
CA LEU A 83 4.32 0.48 -18.60
C LEU A 83 5.07 1.78 -18.93
N GLU A 84 5.02 2.75 -18.04
CA GLU A 84 5.71 4.04 -18.21
C GLU A 84 7.15 3.94 -17.73
N LYS A 85 7.33 3.39 -16.53
CA LYS A 85 8.64 3.32 -15.88
C LYS A 85 8.71 2.19 -14.87
N ARG A 86 9.88 1.57 -14.79
CA ARG A 86 10.25 0.66 -13.71
C ARG A 86 11.33 1.32 -12.86
N TYR A 87 11.04 1.49 -11.59
CA TYR A 87 11.98 1.99 -10.59
C TYR A 87 12.67 0.80 -9.93
N SER A 88 13.99 0.84 -9.88
CA SER A 88 14.81 -0.11 -9.13
C SER A 88 14.78 0.22 -7.63
N LYS A 89 15.25 -0.72 -6.80
CA LYS A 89 15.50 -0.46 -5.39
C LYS A 89 16.37 0.78 -5.16
N ALA A 90 17.37 1.04 -6.00
CA ALA A 90 18.25 2.19 -5.84
C ALA A 90 17.57 3.53 -6.14
N ASP A 91 16.52 3.52 -6.96
CA ASP A 91 15.71 4.71 -7.23
C ASP A 91 14.81 5.06 -6.02
N CYS A 92 14.36 4.04 -5.29
CA CYS A 92 13.36 4.21 -4.22
C CYS A 92 13.96 4.26 -2.80
N CYS A 93 15.07 3.56 -2.58
CA CYS A 93 15.60 3.25 -1.25
C CYS A 93 17.08 3.63 -1.11
N GLU A 94 17.55 3.71 0.15
CA GLU A 94 18.98 3.84 0.45
C GLU A 94 19.69 2.49 0.29
N ALA A 95 21.01 2.51 0.08
CA ALA A 95 21.79 1.29 -0.13
C ALA A 95 21.66 0.26 0.99
N LYS A 96 21.52 0.73 2.24
CA LYS A 96 21.35 -0.09 3.45
C LYS A 96 19.90 -0.47 3.76
N ASP A 97 18.94 -0.06 2.94
CA ASP A 97 17.57 -0.52 3.11
C ASP A 97 17.44 -1.93 2.52
N ILE A 98 16.59 -2.79 3.08
CA ILE A 98 16.30 -4.10 2.49
C ILE A 98 15.52 -3.92 1.18
N GLY A 99 14.49 -3.06 1.21
CA GLY A 99 13.63 -2.76 0.08
C GLY A 99 12.28 -2.19 0.51
N MET A 100 11.45 -1.88 -0.48
CA MET A 100 10.07 -1.44 -0.30
C MET A 100 9.17 -2.61 0.10
N ARG A 101 8.20 -2.40 0.98
CA ARG A 101 7.25 -3.46 1.35
C ARG A 101 5.83 -3.11 0.99
N ASP A 102 5.51 -1.82 1.00
CA ASP A 102 4.21 -1.32 0.59
C ASP A 102 4.34 0.02 -0.14
N VAL A 103 3.37 0.30 -1.01
CA VAL A 103 3.20 1.57 -1.73
C VAL A 103 1.77 2.02 -1.58
N ARG A 104 1.59 3.28 -1.19
CA ARG A 104 0.28 3.94 -1.17
C ARG A 104 0.41 5.37 -1.66
N CYS A 105 -0.57 5.80 -2.43
CA CYS A 105 -0.64 7.17 -2.92
C CYS A 105 -1.80 7.91 -2.25
N ASP A 106 -1.61 9.20 -2.04
CA ASP A 106 -2.71 10.14 -1.85
C ASP A 106 -2.84 11.01 -3.12
N SER A 107 -3.56 12.13 -3.05
CA SER A 107 -3.75 13.02 -4.19
C SER A 107 -2.50 13.82 -4.60
N GLN A 108 -1.43 13.77 -3.81
CA GLN A 108 -0.24 14.61 -3.98
C GLN A 108 1.06 13.81 -4.00
N TYR A 109 1.14 12.72 -3.25
CA TYR A 109 2.38 12.01 -2.97
C TYR A 109 2.24 10.49 -3.00
N ILE A 110 3.40 9.85 -3.12
CA ILE A 110 3.57 8.42 -3.01
C ILE A 110 4.31 8.15 -1.69
N CYS A 111 3.73 7.33 -0.83
CA CYS A 111 4.35 6.88 0.41
C CYS A 111 4.81 5.44 0.26
N LEU A 112 6.07 5.21 0.59
CA LEU A 112 6.71 3.90 0.58
C LEU A 112 6.98 3.47 2.01
N SER A 113 6.56 2.25 2.36
CA SER A 113 7.06 1.61 3.58
C SER A 113 8.36 0.88 3.26
N ILE A 114 9.42 1.24 3.96
CA ILE A 114 10.78 0.74 3.73
C ILE A 114 11.28 0.06 4.99
N MET A 115 11.91 -1.09 4.82
CA MET A 115 12.58 -1.82 5.89
C MET A 115 14.07 -1.55 5.85
N GLN A 116 14.67 -1.16 6.98
CA GLN A 116 16.12 -0.96 7.08
C GLN A 116 16.84 -2.29 7.35
N GLN A 117 18.07 -2.45 6.86
CA GLN A 117 18.84 -3.68 7.05
C GLN A 117 19.46 -3.78 8.44
N ASP A 118 19.96 -2.66 8.98
CA ASP A 118 20.78 -2.64 10.19
C ASP A 118 20.00 -3.06 11.45
N ASP A 119 18.78 -2.56 11.62
CA ASP A 119 17.94 -2.81 12.80
C ASP A 119 16.58 -3.41 12.48
N LEU A 120 16.34 -3.74 11.20
CA LEU A 120 15.08 -4.29 10.72
C LEU A 120 13.87 -3.44 11.09
N LYS A 121 14.05 -2.12 11.25
CA LYS A 121 12.94 -1.20 11.54
C LYS A 121 12.34 -0.61 10.29
N TRP A 122 11.12 -0.13 10.46
CA TRP A 122 10.32 0.45 9.40
C TRP A 122 10.54 1.95 9.27
N ARG A 123 10.45 2.48 8.07
CA ARG A 123 10.46 3.91 7.78
C ARG A 123 9.43 4.20 6.70
N LEU A 124 8.74 5.34 6.79
CA LEU A 124 7.84 5.82 5.74
C LEU A 124 8.46 7.00 5.01
N ASP A 125 8.85 6.77 3.76
CA ASP A 125 9.39 7.81 2.90
C ASP A 125 8.28 8.35 1.99
N ILE A 126 8.29 9.67 1.79
CA ILE A 126 7.37 10.38 0.89
C ILE A 126 8.14 10.75 -0.36
N MET A 127 7.56 10.38 -1.49
CA MET A 127 8.11 10.53 -2.83
C MET A 127 7.18 11.40 -3.67
N SER A 128 7.77 12.15 -4.60
CA SER A 128 7.03 12.81 -5.68
C SER A 128 6.53 11.78 -6.70
N ARG A 129 5.70 12.24 -7.64
CA ARG A 129 5.26 11.43 -8.80
C ARG A 129 6.42 10.82 -9.58
N ASP A 130 7.49 11.60 -9.77
CA ASP A 130 8.71 11.14 -10.47
C ASP A 130 9.64 10.27 -9.61
N MET A 131 9.16 9.77 -8.47
CA MET A 131 9.92 8.98 -7.49
C MET A 131 11.15 9.70 -6.93
N LYS A 132 11.10 11.04 -6.80
CA LYS A 132 12.12 11.79 -6.05
C LYS A 132 11.71 11.87 -4.59
N ARG A 133 12.62 11.56 -3.68
CA ARG A 133 12.33 11.63 -2.24
C ARG A 133 12.11 13.08 -1.81
N ILE A 134 10.91 13.36 -1.31
CA ILE A 134 10.52 14.65 -0.74
C ILE A 134 10.81 14.66 0.75
N ARG A 135 10.49 13.57 1.43
CA ARG A 135 10.72 13.42 2.87
C ARG A 135 11.20 12.03 3.19
N ARG A 136 12.30 11.96 3.94
CA ARG A 136 12.73 10.72 4.59
C ARG A 136 11.96 10.54 5.91
N GLY A 137 11.46 9.34 6.17
CA GLY A 137 10.78 9.02 7.41
C GLY A 137 11.67 8.97 8.63
N THR A 138 11.03 9.03 9.79
CA THR A 138 11.64 8.60 11.05
C THR A 138 11.52 7.09 11.17
N VAL A 139 12.53 6.47 11.76
CA VAL A 139 12.55 5.03 12.01
C VAL A 139 11.51 4.68 13.08
N MET A 140 10.69 3.68 12.79
CA MET A 140 9.63 3.17 13.64
C MET A 140 10.01 1.80 14.16
N ASP A 141 9.98 1.66 15.49
CA ASP A 141 10.00 0.34 16.12
C ASP A 141 8.57 -0.24 16.11
N ALA A 142 8.26 -1.02 15.06
CA ALA A 142 6.97 -1.65 14.93
C ALA A 142 6.82 -2.93 15.78
N GLY A 143 7.78 -3.22 16.66
CA GLY A 143 7.80 -4.33 17.60
C GLY A 143 8.56 -5.57 17.13
N GLU A 144 8.43 -6.64 17.91
CA GLU A 144 9.16 -7.88 17.69
C GLU A 144 8.83 -8.55 16.34
N ASN A 145 9.83 -9.21 15.74
CA ASN A 145 9.70 -9.93 14.48
C ASN A 145 9.12 -9.12 13.30
N GLN A 146 9.16 -7.79 13.36
CA GLN A 146 8.56 -6.90 12.35
C GLN A 146 9.04 -7.16 10.90
N HIS A 147 10.21 -7.76 10.71
CA HIS A 147 10.77 -8.14 9.41
C HIS A 147 10.08 -9.32 8.73
N LYS A 148 9.36 -10.16 9.47
CA LYS A 148 8.76 -11.39 8.96
C LYS A 148 7.38 -11.17 8.31
N PHE A 149 6.87 -9.94 8.32
CA PHE A 149 5.47 -9.66 8.00
C PHE A 149 5.30 -8.45 7.09
N PHE A 150 4.15 -8.40 6.44
CA PHE A 150 3.73 -7.27 5.63
C PHE A 150 3.10 -6.19 6.49
N SER A 151 3.42 -4.94 6.14
CA SER A 151 2.69 -3.79 6.63
C SER A 151 1.48 -3.53 5.76
N MET A 152 0.42 -2.96 6.33
CA MET A 152 -0.61 -2.27 5.56
C MET A 152 -0.43 -0.78 5.78
N LEU A 153 -0.23 -0.05 4.69
CA LEU A 153 -0.19 1.40 4.68
C LEU A 153 -1.54 1.94 4.21
N ILE A 154 -2.03 3.01 4.84
CA ILE A 154 -3.30 3.65 4.49
C ILE A 154 -3.10 5.17 4.45
N PRO A 155 -3.38 5.82 3.30
CA PRO A 155 -3.38 7.27 3.21
C PRO A 155 -4.51 7.87 4.07
N LEU A 156 -4.21 8.98 4.73
CA LEU A 156 -5.16 9.81 5.44
C LEU A 156 -5.12 11.23 4.87
N HIS A 157 -6.01 12.09 5.35
CA HIS A 157 -5.94 13.52 5.02
C HIS A 157 -4.68 14.17 5.58
N ASP A 158 -4.29 15.28 4.94
CA ASP A 158 -3.18 16.13 5.37
C ASP A 158 -1.83 15.41 5.39
N GLN A 159 -1.60 14.53 4.40
CA GLN A 159 -0.36 13.75 4.23
C GLN A 159 0.00 12.89 5.45
N ARG A 160 -1.01 12.52 6.25
CA ARG A 160 -0.84 11.57 7.34
C ARG A 160 -1.02 10.16 6.81
N TRP A 161 -0.38 9.21 7.46
CA TRP A 161 -0.40 7.82 7.07
C TRP A 161 -0.64 6.93 8.28
N LEU A 162 -1.55 5.98 8.12
CA LEU A 162 -1.70 4.90 9.07
C LEU A 162 -0.85 3.72 8.61
N PHE A 163 0.12 3.34 9.45
CA PHE A 163 0.93 2.15 9.28
C PHE A 163 0.47 1.07 10.25
N VAL A 164 0.12 -0.09 9.71
CA VAL A 164 -0.36 -1.24 10.48
C VAL A 164 0.68 -2.35 10.38
N ASN A 165 1.26 -2.74 11.51
CA ASN A 165 2.00 -3.99 11.61
C ASN A 165 1.00 -5.10 11.91
N TRP A 166 0.69 -5.95 10.92
CA TRP A 166 -0.27 -7.04 11.10
C TRP A 166 0.16 -7.96 12.24
N HIS A 167 1.44 -8.34 12.31
CA HIS A 167 1.89 -9.34 13.26
C HIS A 167 1.75 -8.89 14.71
N THR A 168 2.27 -7.72 15.02
CA THR A 168 2.21 -7.16 16.38
C THR A 168 0.88 -6.49 16.65
N ASN A 169 0.03 -6.33 15.62
CA ASN A 169 -1.23 -5.59 15.65
C ASN A 169 -1.07 -4.15 16.17
N LYS A 170 0.13 -3.57 16.01
CA LYS A 170 0.42 -2.18 16.37
C LYS A 170 0.06 -1.25 15.21
N LEU A 171 -0.57 -0.14 15.55
CA LEU A 171 -1.00 0.88 14.61
C LEU A 171 -0.26 2.18 14.89
N TRP A 172 0.36 2.73 13.87
CA TRP A 172 1.13 3.97 13.97
C TRP A 172 0.51 5.03 13.06
N MET A 173 0.17 6.16 13.65
CA MET A 173 -0.06 7.39 12.92
C MET A 173 1.30 7.98 12.60
N VAL A 174 1.55 8.28 11.34
CA VAL A 174 2.74 9.02 10.90
C VAL A 174 2.26 10.31 10.29
N ASP A 175 2.66 11.44 10.86
CA ASP A 175 2.26 12.74 10.33
C ASP A 175 3.09 13.18 9.12
N GLN A 176 2.72 14.32 8.55
CA GLN A 176 3.41 14.91 7.40
C GLN A 176 4.88 15.24 7.68
N GLN A 177 5.28 15.46 8.95
CA GLN A 177 6.68 15.66 9.35
C GLN A 177 7.42 14.34 9.57
N GLY A 178 6.72 13.20 9.52
CA GLY A 178 7.30 11.89 9.81
C GLY A 178 7.38 11.57 11.29
N LYS A 179 6.75 12.37 12.15
CA LYS A 179 6.63 12.06 13.57
C LYS A 179 5.60 10.95 13.73
N THR A 180 5.96 9.99 14.55
CA THR A 180 5.21 8.76 14.73
C THR A 180 4.47 8.82 16.07
N LYS A 181 3.21 8.43 16.07
CA LYS A 181 2.36 8.32 17.27
C LYS A 181 1.68 6.96 17.23
N LEU A 182 1.98 6.12 18.21
CA LEU A 182 1.25 4.87 18.38
C LEU A 182 -0.22 5.19 18.67
N ILE A 183 -1.14 4.70 17.84
CA ILE A 183 -2.59 4.89 18.00
C ILE A 183 -3.08 3.89 19.05
N LYS A 184 -2.64 4.11 20.29
CA LYS A 184 -2.91 3.27 21.46
C LYS A 184 -2.37 1.84 21.29
N GLU A 185 -2.05 1.18 22.40
CA GLU A 185 -1.96 -0.28 22.35
C GLU A 185 -3.36 -0.82 22.12
N THR A 186 -3.72 -1.00 20.85
CA THR A 186 -4.98 -1.63 20.53
C THR A 186 -4.89 -3.08 21.01
N LYS A 187 -5.72 -3.49 21.99
CA LYS A 187 -5.95 -4.92 22.33
C LYS A 187 -6.58 -5.70 21.15
N ILE A 188 -6.50 -5.17 19.94
CA ILE A 188 -7.02 -5.75 18.72
C ILE A 188 -5.99 -6.77 18.28
N ARG A 189 -6.42 -8.03 18.21
CA ARG A 189 -5.58 -9.13 17.73
C ARG A 189 -6.12 -9.60 16.39
N ASN A 190 -5.22 -10.14 15.56
CA ASN A 190 -5.53 -10.75 14.28
C ASN A 190 -6.22 -9.79 13.31
N ILE A 191 -5.66 -8.58 13.15
CA ILE A 191 -6.14 -7.61 12.17
C ILE A 191 -6.00 -8.22 10.78
N ARG A 192 -7.11 -8.27 10.04
CA ARG A 192 -7.11 -8.73 8.65
C ARG A 192 -7.21 -7.59 7.67
N ASN A 193 -8.02 -6.58 7.97
CA ASN A 193 -8.25 -5.43 7.10
C ASN A 193 -8.52 -4.19 7.95
N VAL A 194 -8.11 -3.03 7.46
CA VAL A 194 -8.39 -1.72 8.06
C VAL A 194 -8.84 -0.78 6.95
N CYS A 195 -9.86 0.02 7.21
CA CYS A 195 -10.20 1.16 6.36
C CYS A 195 -10.47 2.39 7.22
N ILE A 196 -10.36 3.55 6.60
CA ILE A 196 -10.54 4.85 7.23
C ILE A 196 -11.66 5.58 6.49
N SER A 197 -12.51 6.28 7.23
CA SER A 197 -13.60 7.07 6.65
C SER A 197 -13.05 8.19 5.76
N PRO A 198 -13.82 8.66 4.75
CA PRO A 198 -13.39 9.73 3.85
C PRO A 198 -13.11 11.08 4.53
N ASN A 199 -13.42 11.27 5.81
CA ASN A 199 -13.07 12.45 6.60
C ASN A 199 -11.98 12.19 7.64
N GLY A 200 -11.42 10.97 7.69
CA GLY A 200 -10.39 10.56 8.65
C GLY A 200 -10.86 10.41 10.10
N SER A 201 -12.15 10.64 10.39
CA SER A 201 -12.67 10.64 11.77
C SER A 201 -12.97 9.26 12.33
N TYR A 202 -13.08 8.24 11.47
CA TYR A 202 -13.40 6.87 11.89
C TYR A 202 -12.47 5.87 11.23
N MET A 203 -12.20 4.79 11.96
CA MET A 203 -11.45 3.63 11.50
C MET A 203 -12.28 2.38 11.70
N ALA A 204 -12.44 1.59 10.64
CA ALA A 204 -13.06 0.28 10.71
C ALA A 204 -11.99 -0.81 10.62
N ILE A 205 -12.04 -1.78 11.51
CA ILE A 205 -11.09 -2.90 11.56
C ILE A 205 -11.85 -4.21 11.51
N ARG A 206 -11.50 -5.07 10.56
CA ARG A 206 -11.96 -6.46 10.50
C ARG A 206 -10.89 -7.39 11.07
N THR A 207 -11.26 -8.21 12.05
CA THR A 207 -10.39 -9.25 12.61
C THR A 207 -10.68 -10.63 12.04
N GLU A 208 -9.72 -11.56 12.17
CA GLU A 208 -9.87 -12.94 11.67
C GLU A 208 -10.93 -13.75 12.41
N LYS A 209 -10.93 -13.70 13.75
CA LYS A 209 -11.87 -14.42 14.62
C LYS A 209 -12.10 -13.66 15.94
N PRO A 210 -13.35 -13.42 16.34
CA PRO A 210 -14.55 -13.47 15.49
C PRO A 210 -14.39 -12.52 14.29
N THR A 211 -15.09 -12.80 13.19
CA THR A 211 -15.23 -11.90 12.02
C THR A 211 -16.09 -10.69 12.40
N ALA A 212 -15.66 -9.95 13.40
CA ALA A 212 -16.28 -8.71 13.83
C ALA A 212 -15.66 -7.54 13.07
N LEU A 213 -16.51 -6.64 12.61
CA LEU A 213 -16.11 -5.31 12.19
C LEU A 213 -16.19 -4.40 13.42
N LYS A 214 -15.07 -3.83 13.83
CA LYS A 214 -15.01 -2.87 14.93
C LYS A 214 -14.82 -1.46 14.39
N LEU A 215 -15.59 -0.51 14.88
CA LEU A 215 -15.50 0.91 14.53
C LEU A 215 -14.86 1.69 15.67
N TYR A 216 -13.88 2.53 15.34
CA TYR A 216 -13.19 3.41 16.27
C TYR A 216 -13.33 4.84 15.78
N LYS A 217 -13.60 5.76 16.70
CA LYS A 217 -13.44 7.19 16.44
C LYS A 217 -11.97 7.54 16.59
N LEU A 218 -11.43 8.28 15.63
CA LEU A 218 -10.09 8.84 15.68
C LEU A 218 -10.19 10.28 16.20
N ASP A 219 -9.36 10.61 17.19
CA ASP A 219 -9.24 11.94 17.78
C ASP A 219 -8.27 12.82 16.98
#